data_AF-A0A0A9F3Z9-F1
#
_entry.id   AF-A0A0A9F3Z9-F1
#
_cell.length_a   1.000
_cell.length_b   1.000
_cell.length_c   1.000
_cell.angle_alpha   90.00
_cell.angle_beta   90.00
_cell.angle_gamma   90.00
#
_symmetry.space_group_name_H-M   'P 1'
#
loop_
_entity.id
_entity.type
_entity.pdbx_description
1 polymer ?
#
loop_
_entity_poly.entity_id
_entity_poly.type
_entity_poly.pdbx_seq_one_letter_code
_entity_poly.pdbx_strand_id
1 'polypeptide(L)'
;MHPSASPPSTPSASYLFSLRLLSATASPFAAEDYLVTNCGLSRAQALKASKKISHLKSPSKPDAVLAFLAGLGLSRADVATVVANDPLCLCAKVEETLAPRIVDFSDLGLSRPEIVRLVLVARTNLRSSSLRRNVDFWLQIFGSLDELLRVLKVSNSILSMDIEKVVKPNLALLQGCGISVSKIPYAFWSRMVTISSKPCRKLWHVLMSLEL
;
A
#
# COMPACT_ATOMS: atom_id res chain seq x y z
N MET A 1 84.82 5.17 -52.71
CA MET A 1 83.94 5.72 -53.77
C MET A 1 82.50 5.54 -53.32
N HIS A 2 81.79 6.66 -53.08
CA HIS A 2 80.34 6.77 -52.87
C HIS A 2 79.57 6.54 -54.20
N PRO A 3 78.28 6.18 -54.22
CA PRO A 3 77.13 7.05 -53.85
C PRO A 3 76.04 6.32 -53.01
N SER A 4 75.38 6.92 -52.00
CA SER A 4 74.34 7.96 -51.97
C SER A 4 73.03 7.65 -52.70
N ALA A 5 71.98 7.28 -51.96
CA ALA A 5 70.56 7.52 -52.25
C ALA A 5 69.67 7.27 -51.00
N SER A 6 68.72 8.17 -50.75
CA SER A 6 67.84 8.29 -49.56
C SER A 6 66.49 7.52 -49.72
N PRO A 7 65.57 7.49 -48.71
CA PRO A 7 64.70 6.35 -48.37
C PRO A 7 63.25 6.43 -48.90
N PRO A 8 62.40 5.40 -48.67
CA PRO A 8 60.95 5.54 -48.69
C PRO A 8 60.29 5.39 -47.30
N SER A 9 59.56 6.45 -46.94
CA SER A 9 58.24 6.58 -46.30
C SER A 9 57.62 5.42 -45.48
N THR A 10 57.21 5.76 -44.25
CA THR A 10 56.29 5.04 -43.34
C THR A 10 54.93 4.69 -43.98
N PRO A 11 54.18 3.75 -43.37
CA PRO A 11 52.97 4.22 -42.68
C PRO A 11 52.78 3.62 -41.28
N SER A 12 52.40 4.50 -40.35
CA SER A 12 51.82 4.18 -39.05
C SER A 12 50.57 3.32 -39.21
N ALA A 13 50.61 2.08 -38.73
CA ALA A 13 49.41 1.27 -38.54
C ALA A 13 48.73 1.69 -37.23
N SER A 14 47.81 2.65 -37.32
CA SER A 14 46.86 2.97 -36.27
C SER A 14 45.88 1.81 -36.11
N TYR A 15 46.16 0.94 -35.15
CA TYR A 15 45.20 -0.06 -34.66
C TYR A 15 44.04 0.65 -33.95
N LEU A 16 43.04 1.09 -34.71
CA LEU A 16 41.77 1.50 -34.15
C LEU A 16 40.98 0.24 -33.75
N PHE A 17 41.15 -0.15 -32.48
CA PHE A 17 40.26 -1.07 -31.81
C PHE A 17 38.87 -0.43 -31.76
N SER A 18 38.02 -0.75 -32.74
CA SER A 18 36.61 -0.38 -32.73
C SER A 18 35.89 -1.18 -31.65
N LEU A 19 35.88 -0.67 -30.42
CA LEU A 19 34.98 -1.15 -29.39
C LEU A 19 33.56 -0.74 -29.80
N ARG A 20 32.84 -1.68 -30.44
CA ARG A 20 31.39 -1.63 -30.52
C ARG A 20 30.85 -1.67 -29.08
N LEU A 21 30.54 -0.51 -28.52
CA LEU A 21 29.62 -0.42 -27.39
C LEU A 21 28.28 -1.00 -27.85
N LEU A 22 28.02 -2.25 -27.48
CA LEU A 22 26.68 -2.78 -27.41
C LEU A 22 25.96 -1.95 -26.36
N SER A 23 25.25 -0.92 -26.82
CA SER A 23 24.26 -0.24 -25.99
C SER A 23 23.18 -1.26 -25.71
N ALA A 24 23.33 -1.99 -24.59
CA ALA A 24 22.28 -2.84 -24.07
C ALA A 24 21.12 -1.90 -23.76
N THR A 25 20.15 -1.83 -24.66
CA THR A 25 18.88 -1.17 -24.39
C THR A 25 18.26 -1.95 -23.24
N ALA A 26 18.33 -1.39 -22.03
CA ALA A 26 17.70 -1.99 -20.87
C ALA A 26 16.24 -2.28 -21.23
N SER A 27 15.86 -3.55 -21.19
CA SER A 27 14.49 -3.95 -21.46
C SER A 27 13.57 -3.18 -20.52
N PRO A 28 12.46 -2.61 -21.02
CA PRO A 28 11.50 -1.93 -20.16
C PRO A 28 11.11 -2.82 -18.98
N PHE A 29 10.91 -2.22 -17.81
CA PHE A 29 10.51 -2.95 -16.62
C PHE A 29 9.19 -3.72 -16.88
N ALA A 30 9.28 -5.04 -16.91
CA ALA A 30 8.15 -5.94 -17.14
C ALA A 30 7.31 -6.07 -15.86
N ALA A 31 6.51 -5.03 -15.57
CA ALA A 31 5.77 -4.92 -14.31
C ALA A 31 4.86 -6.12 -14.01
N GLU A 32 4.22 -6.70 -15.02
CA GLU A 32 3.35 -7.85 -14.81
C GLU A 32 4.12 -9.11 -14.40
N ASP A 33 5.20 -9.44 -15.12
CA ASP A 33 6.02 -10.62 -14.82
C ASP A 33 6.75 -10.46 -13.49
N TYR A 34 7.14 -9.23 -13.14
CA TYR A 34 7.67 -8.89 -11.82
C TYR A 34 6.63 -9.16 -10.71
N LEU A 35 5.38 -8.75 -10.90
CA LEU A 35 4.32 -8.97 -9.90
C LEU A 35 4.04 -10.47 -9.69
N VAL A 36 4.11 -11.29 -10.74
CA VAL A 36 3.98 -12.75 -10.61
C VAL A 36 5.19 -13.34 -9.88
N THR A 37 6.40 -13.02 -10.36
CA THR A 37 7.63 -13.68 -9.91
C THR A 37 8.07 -13.22 -8.53
N ASN A 38 8.06 -11.92 -8.27
CA ASN A 38 8.60 -11.32 -7.05
C ASN A 38 7.52 -11.10 -5.99
N CYS A 39 6.30 -10.74 -6.41
CA CYS A 39 5.21 -10.45 -5.45
C CYS A 39 4.28 -11.65 -5.22
N GLY A 40 4.38 -12.72 -6.01
CA GLY A 40 3.57 -13.94 -5.85
C GLY A 40 2.10 -13.77 -6.25
N LEU A 41 1.78 -12.79 -7.10
CA LEU A 41 0.41 -12.59 -7.60
C LEU A 41 0.07 -13.64 -8.67
N SER A 42 -1.21 -14.01 -8.77
CA SER A 42 -1.70 -14.72 -9.95
C SER A 42 -1.60 -13.85 -11.20
N ARG A 43 -1.51 -14.45 -12.39
CA ARG A 43 -1.46 -13.72 -13.67
C ARG A 43 -2.62 -12.71 -13.81
N ALA A 44 -3.83 -13.10 -13.40
CA ALA A 44 -5.00 -12.22 -13.42
C ALA A 44 -4.87 -11.01 -12.48
N GLN A 45 -4.37 -11.22 -11.25
CA GLN A 45 -4.09 -10.12 -10.32
C GLN A 45 -2.97 -9.22 -10.85
N ALA A 46 -1.89 -9.82 -11.38
CA ALA A 46 -0.75 -9.11 -11.92
C ALA A 46 -1.13 -8.22 -13.11
N LEU A 47 -1.95 -8.71 -14.04
CA LEU A 47 -2.48 -7.94 -15.17
C LEU A 47 -3.29 -6.71 -14.72
N LYS A 48 -4.07 -6.84 -13.65
CA LYS A 48 -4.84 -5.71 -13.08
C LYS A 48 -3.93 -4.72 -12.36
N ALA A 49 -2.96 -5.23 -11.60
CA ALA A 49 -2.05 -4.43 -10.79
C ALA A 49 -1.00 -3.69 -11.63
N SER A 50 -0.49 -4.31 -12.69
CA SER A 50 0.54 -3.75 -13.58
C SER A 50 0.09 -2.42 -14.19
N LYS A 51 -1.20 -2.28 -14.53
CA LYS A 51 -1.80 -1.04 -15.04
C LYS A 51 -1.62 0.15 -14.10
N LYS A 52 -1.60 -0.08 -12.77
CA LYS A 52 -1.42 1.00 -11.78
C LYS A 52 0.04 1.43 -11.64
N ILE A 53 0.98 0.57 -12.02
CA ILE A 53 2.43 0.78 -11.87
C ILE A 53 3.16 0.82 -13.21
N SER A 54 2.44 1.02 -14.32
CA SER A 54 2.96 1.02 -15.69
C SER A 54 4.01 2.09 -15.96
N HIS A 55 4.06 3.13 -15.12
CA HIS A 55 5.05 4.21 -15.20
C HIS A 55 6.40 3.85 -14.55
N LEU A 56 6.49 2.74 -13.80
CA LEU A 56 7.75 2.28 -13.22
C LEU A 56 8.69 1.82 -14.33
N LYS A 57 9.95 2.29 -14.26
CA LYS A 57 11.00 1.96 -15.25
C LYS A 57 12.05 0.99 -14.71
N SER A 58 12.03 0.72 -13.40
CA SER A 58 13.01 -0.15 -12.74
C SER A 58 12.39 -0.79 -11.49
N PRO A 59 12.95 -1.92 -11.02
CA PRO A 59 12.46 -2.60 -9.82
C PRO A 59 12.94 -1.95 -8.51
N SER A 60 13.77 -0.90 -8.55
CA SER A 60 14.42 -0.33 -7.35
C SER A 60 13.46 0.05 -6.22
N LYS A 61 12.33 0.72 -6.52
CA LYS A 61 11.30 1.03 -5.52
C LYS A 61 10.53 -0.22 -5.08
N PRO A 62 9.99 -1.05 -6.01
CA PRO A 62 9.40 -2.32 -5.65
C PRO A 62 10.28 -3.19 -4.75
N ASP A 63 11.55 -3.38 -5.07
CA ASP A 63 12.49 -4.20 -4.31
C ASP A 63 12.69 -3.65 -2.88
N ALA A 64 12.85 -2.34 -2.74
CA ALA A 64 12.96 -1.69 -1.43
C ALA A 64 11.69 -1.91 -0.57
N VAL A 65 10.51 -1.81 -1.17
CA VAL A 65 9.24 -2.07 -0.49
C VAL A 65 9.12 -3.55 -0.10
N LEU A 66 9.48 -4.48 -0.97
CA LEU A 66 9.46 -5.92 -0.66
C LEU A 66 10.43 -6.26 0.47
N ALA A 67 11.64 -5.72 0.45
CA ALA A 67 12.63 -5.90 1.50
C ALA A 67 12.13 -5.33 2.84
N PHE A 68 11.49 -4.16 2.83
CA PHE A 68 10.88 -3.58 4.02
C PHE A 68 9.75 -4.45 4.60
N LEU A 69 8.83 -4.94 3.76
CA LEU A 69 7.74 -5.81 4.21
C LEU A 69 8.25 -7.14 4.76
N ALA A 70 9.24 -7.76 4.11
CA ALA A 70 9.90 -8.95 4.64
C ALA A 70 10.61 -8.64 5.97
N GLY A 71 11.29 -7.50 6.05
CA GLY A 71 11.91 -6.99 7.27
C GLY A 71 10.92 -6.73 8.39
N LEU A 72 9.65 -6.42 8.11
CA LEU A 72 8.58 -6.31 9.11
C LEU A 72 8.10 -7.67 9.62
N GLY A 73 8.30 -8.74 8.84
CA GLY A 73 7.92 -10.12 9.15
C GLY A 73 6.76 -10.66 8.31
N LEU A 74 6.41 -10.00 7.20
CA LEU A 74 5.37 -10.49 6.30
C LEU A 74 5.87 -11.71 5.52
N SER A 75 5.02 -12.74 5.44
CA SER A 75 5.27 -13.87 4.55
C SER A 75 5.10 -13.48 3.09
N ARG A 76 5.57 -14.32 2.17
CA ARG A 76 5.34 -14.12 0.72
C ARG A 76 3.85 -14.04 0.37
N ALA A 77 3.01 -14.80 1.08
CA ALA A 77 1.56 -14.74 0.89
C ALA A 77 0.98 -13.40 1.37
N ASP A 78 1.43 -12.90 2.53
CA ASP A 78 1.01 -11.60 3.06
C ASP A 78 1.42 -10.45 2.15
N VAL A 79 2.65 -10.50 1.61
CA VAL A 79 3.13 -9.56 0.59
C VAL A 79 2.21 -9.59 -0.63
N ALA A 80 1.86 -10.77 -1.14
CA ALA A 80 0.94 -10.89 -2.27
C ALA A 80 -0.42 -10.26 -1.96
N THR A 81 -0.95 -10.45 -0.75
CA THR A 81 -2.19 -9.82 -0.28
C THR A 81 -2.09 -8.29 -0.25
N VAL A 82 -1.00 -7.74 0.31
CA VAL A 82 -0.77 -6.29 0.37
C VAL A 82 -0.69 -5.69 -1.03
N VAL A 83 0.13 -6.29 -1.90
CA VAL A 83 0.35 -5.81 -3.28
C VAL A 83 -0.92 -5.94 -4.12
N ALA A 84 -1.69 -7.02 -3.97
CA ALA A 84 -2.96 -7.18 -4.68
C ALA A 84 -3.99 -6.12 -4.26
N ASN A 85 -4.02 -5.75 -2.97
CA ASN A 85 -4.93 -4.73 -2.44
C ASN A 85 -4.52 -3.30 -2.84
N ASP A 86 -3.22 -3.01 -2.84
CA ASP A 86 -2.68 -1.70 -3.20
C ASP A 86 -1.36 -1.80 -3.98
N PRO A 87 -1.42 -2.01 -5.32
CA PRO A 87 -0.20 -2.09 -6.14
C PRO A 87 0.67 -0.83 -6.08
N LEU A 88 0.09 0.33 -5.76
CA LEU A 88 0.83 1.59 -5.64
C LEU A 88 1.73 1.64 -4.40
N CYS A 89 1.59 0.68 -3.46
CA CYS A 89 2.55 0.55 -2.36
C CYS A 89 3.97 0.30 -2.86
N LEU A 90 4.13 -0.37 -4.00
CA LEU A 90 5.43 -0.61 -4.65
C LEU A 90 6.08 0.66 -5.19
N CYS A 91 5.33 1.75 -5.31
CA CYS A 91 5.85 3.06 -5.73
C CYS A 91 6.27 3.94 -4.54
N ALA A 92 5.98 3.50 -3.31
CA ALA A 92 6.23 4.28 -2.10
C ALA A 92 7.73 4.43 -1.83
N LYS A 93 8.10 5.56 -1.22
CA LYS A 93 9.41 5.70 -0.59
C LYS A 93 9.27 5.16 0.83
N VAL A 94 10.01 4.10 1.14
CA VAL A 94 9.88 3.37 2.41
C VAL A 94 10.02 4.31 3.60
N GLU A 95 11.12 5.06 3.66
CA GLU A 95 11.46 5.93 4.79
C GLU A 95 10.51 7.13 4.96
N GLU A 96 9.92 7.63 3.86
CA GLU A 96 9.03 8.79 3.91
C GLU A 96 7.56 8.39 4.13
N THR A 97 7.18 7.16 3.76
CA THR A 97 5.77 6.76 3.67
C THR A 97 5.41 5.58 4.56
N LEU A 98 6.14 4.47 4.48
CA LEU A 98 5.75 3.21 5.12
C LEU A 98 6.36 3.06 6.52
N ALA A 99 7.66 3.33 6.66
CA ALA A 99 8.36 3.25 7.94
C ALA A 99 7.73 4.14 9.02
N PRO A 100 7.34 5.41 8.74
CA PRO A 100 6.68 6.25 9.74
C PRO A 100 5.37 5.65 10.26
N ARG A 101 4.65 4.85 9.46
CA ARG A 101 3.38 4.23 9.88
C ARG A 101 3.60 3.08 10.84
N ILE A 102 4.69 2.34 10.68
CA ILE A 102 5.08 1.28 11.60
C ILE A 102 5.49 1.88 12.95
N VAL A 103 6.24 2.98 12.93
CA VAL A 103 6.56 3.75 14.15
C VAL A 103 5.28 4.26 14.80
N ASP A 104 4.39 4.88 14.02
CA ASP A 104 3.11 5.39 14.53
C ASP A 104 2.30 4.32 15.26
N PHE A 105 2.23 3.10 14.71
CA PHE A 105 1.50 2.01 15.34
C PHE A 105 2.20 1.46 16.58
N SER A 106 3.54 1.47 16.58
CA SER A 106 4.32 1.09 17.76
C SER A 106 4.11 2.08 18.91
N ASP A 107 4.04 3.39 18.61
CA ASP A 107 3.74 4.44 19.57
C ASP A 107 2.31 4.33 20.14
N LEU A 108 1.38 3.73 19.40
CA LEU A 108 0.04 3.39 19.88
C LEU A 108 0.02 2.12 20.75
N GLY A 109 1.19 1.53 21.02
CA GLY A 109 1.34 0.34 21.85
C GLY A 109 1.04 -0.97 21.13
N LEU A 110 0.91 -0.96 19.80
CA LEU A 110 0.70 -2.20 19.04
C LEU A 110 2.00 -3.01 18.95
N SER A 111 1.90 -4.29 19.28
CA SER A 111 3.00 -5.23 19.09
C SER A 111 3.28 -5.46 17.60
N ARG A 112 4.48 -5.96 17.28
CA ARG A 112 4.85 -6.23 15.89
C ARG A 112 3.90 -7.20 15.16
N PRO A 113 3.42 -8.31 15.75
CA PRO A 113 2.40 -9.16 15.12
C PRO A 113 1.07 -8.43 14.86
N GLU A 114 0.66 -7.56 15.78
CA GLU A 114 -0.55 -6.74 15.64
C GLU A 114 -0.42 -5.72 14.50
N ILE A 115 0.75 -5.09 14.38
CA ILE A 115 1.06 -4.20 13.26
C ILE A 115 0.96 -4.93 11.92
N VAL A 116 1.52 -6.14 11.82
CA VAL A 116 1.41 -6.95 10.59
C VAL A 116 -0.05 -7.23 10.24
N ARG A 117 -0.87 -7.62 11.22
CA ARG A 117 -2.32 -7.85 11.01
C ARG A 117 -3.04 -6.60 10.54
N LEU A 118 -2.69 -5.42 11.06
CA LEU A 118 -3.26 -4.15 10.65
C LEU A 118 -2.82 -3.74 9.22
N VAL A 119 -1.54 -3.93 8.89
CA VAL A 119 -0.98 -3.67 7.54
C VAL A 119 -1.74 -4.47 6.47
N LEU A 120 -2.06 -5.74 6.75
CA LEU A 120 -2.79 -6.61 5.82
C LEU A 120 -4.19 -6.09 5.46
N VAL A 121 -4.85 -5.38 6.38
CA VAL A 121 -6.23 -4.89 6.18
C VAL A 121 -6.32 -3.39 5.86
N ALA A 122 -5.26 -2.62 6.06
CA ALA A 122 -5.25 -1.17 5.83
C ALA A 122 -5.46 -0.80 4.35
N ARG A 123 -5.09 -1.70 3.42
CA ARG A 123 -5.12 -1.48 1.96
C ARG A 123 -4.42 -0.15 1.59
N THR A 124 -5.04 0.67 0.75
CA THR A 124 -4.52 1.97 0.31
C THR A 124 -4.30 2.97 1.45
N ASN A 125 -4.98 2.79 2.60
CA ASN A 125 -4.83 3.69 3.74
C ASN A 125 -3.45 3.57 4.38
N LEU A 126 -2.72 2.48 4.17
CA LEU A 126 -1.35 2.30 4.69
C LEU A 126 -0.43 3.46 4.30
N ARG A 127 -0.67 4.10 3.16
CA ARG A 127 0.10 5.26 2.70
C ARG A 127 -0.43 6.62 3.15
N SER A 128 -1.57 6.64 3.84
CA SER A 128 -2.21 7.88 4.28
C SER A 128 -1.54 8.45 5.52
N SER A 129 -1.36 9.77 5.55
CA SER A 129 -0.91 10.49 6.75
C SER A 129 -1.98 10.58 7.84
N SER A 130 -3.25 10.38 7.51
CA SER A 130 -4.35 10.35 8.48
C SER A 130 -4.47 9.02 9.23
N LEU A 131 -3.75 7.98 8.78
CA LEU A 131 -3.94 6.61 9.24
C LEU A 131 -3.74 6.47 10.75
N ARG A 132 -2.68 7.07 11.31
CA ARG A 132 -2.40 7.04 12.76
C ARG A 132 -3.60 7.53 13.56
N ARG A 133 -4.08 8.75 13.23
CA ARG A 133 -5.21 9.40 13.93
C ARG A 133 -6.46 8.53 13.87
N ASN A 134 -6.72 7.94 12.71
CA ASN A 134 -7.91 7.13 12.52
C ASN A 134 -7.82 5.82 13.29
N VAL A 135 -6.66 5.14 13.27
CA VAL A 135 -6.44 3.92 14.05
C VAL A 135 -6.55 4.20 15.54
N ASP A 136 -5.89 5.25 16.05
CA ASP A 136 -5.98 5.66 17.45
C ASP A 136 -7.43 5.90 17.89
N PHE A 137 -8.16 6.72 17.14
CA PHE A 137 -9.57 6.99 17.41
C PHE A 137 -10.41 5.70 17.47
N TRP A 138 -10.25 4.82 16.47
CA TRP A 138 -11.04 3.60 16.43
C TRP A 138 -10.64 2.58 17.50
N LEU A 139 -9.37 2.52 17.90
CA LEU A 139 -8.93 1.70 19.03
C LEU A 139 -9.61 2.15 20.33
N GLN A 140 -9.76 3.46 20.56
CA GLN A 140 -10.49 3.99 21.72
C GLN A 140 -11.99 3.66 21.67
N ILE A 141 -12.60 3.65 20.49
CA ILE A 141 -14.02 3.32 20.31
C ILE A 141 -14.30 1.82 20.48
N PHE A 142 -13.45 0.97 19.90
CA PHE A 142 -13.64 -0.49 19.90
C PHE A 142 -13.00 -1.18 21.10
N GLY A 143 -12.12 -0.50 21.83
CA GLY A 143 -11.44 -1.00 23.02
C GLY A 143 -10.31 -2.00 22.76
N SER A 144 -10.18 -2.56 21.55
CA SER A 144 -9.07 -3.44 21.18
C SER A 144 -8.83 -3.47 19.67
N LEU A 145 -7.63 -3.90 19.28
CA LEU A 145 -7.30 -4.13 17.88
C LEU A 145 -8.14 -5.27 17.26
N ASP A 146 -8.43 -6.34 18.01
CA ASP A 146 -9.20 -7.46 17.49
C ASP A 146 -10.61 -7.06 17.07
N GLU A 147 -11.26 -6.22 17.87
CA GLU A 147 -12.56 -5.62 17.56
C GLU A 147 -12.49 -4.74 16.31
N LEU A 148 -11.48 -3.86 16.23
CA LEU A 148 -11.24 -3.03 15.05
C LEU A 148 -11.02 -3.88 13.79
N LEU A 149 -10.20 -4.93 13.87
CA LEU A 149 -9.92 -5.80 12.72
C LEU A 149 -11.16 -6.53 12.20
N ARG A 150 -12.14 -6.87 13.06
CA ARG A 150 -13.43 -7.42 12.60
C ARG A 150 -14.17 -6.43 11.72
N VAL A 151 -14.17 -5.14 12.09
CA VAL A 151 -14.79 -4.09 11.27
C VAL A 151 -14.02 -3.89 9.97
N LEU A 152 -12.69 -3.81 10.03
CA LEU A 152 -11.85 -3.56 8.85
C LEU A 152 -11.93 -4.67 7.79
N LYS A 153 -12.18 -5.92 8.21
CA LYS A 153 -12.43 -7.03 7.29
C LYS A 153 -13.70 -6.83 6.46
N VAL A 154 -14.73 -6.20 7.03
CA VAL A 154 -16.00 -5.92 6.35
C VAL A 154 -15.95 -4.58 5.62
N SER A 155 -15.43 -3.54 6.27
CA SER A 155 -15.27 -2.21 5.69
C SER A 155 -14.01 -1.50 6.18
N ASN A 156 -13.05 -1.32 5.28
CA ASN A 156 -11.82 -0.58 5.55
C ASN A 156 -11.96 0.95 5.39
N SER A 157 -13.12 1.43 4.91
CA SER A 157 -13.33 2.85 4.59
C SER A 157 -13.25 3.73 5.83
N ILE A 158 -13.54 3.16 7.02
CA ILE A 158 -13.44 3.85 8.31
C ILE A 158 -12.04 4.44 8.56
N LEU A 159 -10.99 3.86 7.96
CA LEU A 159 -9.61 4.36 8.06
C LEU A 159 -9.34 5.58 7.17
N SER A 160 -10.23 5.92 6.25
CA SER A 160 -10.14 7.12 5.39
C SER A 160 -11.05 8.26 5.82
N MET A 161 -11.93 8.05 6.80
CA MET A 161 -12.95 9.03 7.16
C MET A 161 -12.37 10.22 7.93
N ASP A 162 -12.98 11.39 7.74
CA ASP A 162 -12.70 12.56 8.57
C ASP A 162 -13.38 12.38 9.93
N ILE A 163 -12.56 12.18 10.96
CA ILE A 163 -13.03 11.90 12.32
C ILE A 163 -13.83 13.08 12.88
N GLU A 164 -13.40 14.31 12.63
CA GLU A 164 -14.01 15.50 13.23
C GLU A 164 -15.28 15.91 12.51
N LYS A 165 -15.27 15.87 11.17
CA LYS A 165 -16.40 16.38 10.36
C LYS A 165 -17.47 15.35 10.09
N VAL A 166 -17.13 14.06 10.12
CA VAL A 166 -18.07 12.99 9.71
C VAL A 166 -18.33 12.04 10.87
N VAL A 167 -17.29 11.46 11.46
CA VAL A 167 -17.47 10.38 12.44
C VAL A 167 -18.07 10.89 13.75
N LYS A 168 -17.44 11.87 14.41
CA LYS A 168 -17.90 12.38 15.71
C LYS A 168 -19.35 12.91 15.68
N PRO A 169 -19.78 13.72 14.69
CA PRO A 169 -21.17 14.17 14.60
C PRO A 169 -22.15 13.00 14.45
N ASN A 170 -21.83 12.01 13.63
CA ASN A 170 -22.71 10.85 13.43
C ASN A 170 -22.77 9.96 14.69
N LEU A 171 -21.66 9.77 15.41
CA LEU A 171 -21.66 9.06 16.69
C LEU A 171 -22.51 9.79 17.75
N ALA A 172 -22.41 11.12 17.83
CA ALA A 172 -23.23 11.92 18.75
C ALA A 172 -24.73 11.81 18.42
N LEU A 173 -25.09 11.80 17.13
CA LEU A 173 -26.49 11.60 16.70
C LEU A 173 -27.02 10.22 17.05
N LEU A 174 -26.21 9.16 16.89
CA LEU A 174 -26.58 7.80 17.27
C LEU A 174 -26.81 7.69 18.78
N GLN A 175 -25.91 8.27 19.58
CA GLN A 175 -26.08 8.36 21.04
C GLN A 175 -27.35 9.14 21.42
N GLY A 176 -27.61 10.27 20.76
CA GLY A 176 -28.85 11.04 20.94
C GLY A 176 -30.13 10.28 20.54
N CYS A 177 -30.01 9.24 19.70
CA CYS A 177 -31.09 8.31 19.37
C CYS A 177 -31.18 7.10 20.34
N GLY A 178 -30.35 7.05 21.38
CA GLY A 178 -30.28 5.92 22.32
C GLY A 178 -29.53 4.69 21.78
N ILE A 179 -28.83 4.82 20.65
CA ILE A 179 -28.08 3.74 20.02
C ILE A 179 -26.67 3.74 20.59
N SER A 180 -26.33 2.71 21.36
CA SER A 180 -24.95 2.50 21.80
C SER A 180 -24.08 2.07 20.63
N VAL A 181 -22.92 2.70 20.50
CA VAL A 181 -21.80 2.34 19.63
C VAL A 181 -21.54 0.82 19.68
N SER A 182 -21.46 0.24 20.88
CA SER A 182 -21.22 -1.20 21.06
C SER A 182 -22.30 -2.14 20.51
N LYS A 183 -23.51 -1.63 20.21
CA LYS A 183 -24.63 -2.41 19.67
C LYS A 183 -24.71 -2.37 18.15
N ILE A 184 -23.84 -1.61 17.49
CA ILE A 184 -23.82 -1.52 16.02
C ILE A 184 -23.15 -2.79 15.46
N PRO A 185 -23.84 -3.61 14.65
CA PRO A 185 -23.20 -4.76 14.03
C PRO A 185 -22.10 -4.32 13.05
N TYR A 186 -20.97 -5.04 13.01
CA TYR A 186 -19.79 -4.69 12.19
C TYR A 186 -20.08 -4.35 10.73
N ALA A 187 -21.05 -5.05 10.13
CA ALA A 187 -21.46 -4.83 8.74
C ALA A 187 -22.09 -3.46 8.48
N PHE A 188 -22.67 -2.83 9.50
CA PHE A 188 -23.34 -1.54 9.37
C PHE A 188 -22.47 -0.35 9.77
N TRP A 189 -21.31 -0.58 10.39
CA TRP A 189 -20.45 0.49 10.92
C TRP A 189 -20.15 1.57 9.91
N SER A 190 -19.58 1.21 8.76
CA SER A 190 -19.25 2.18 7.73
C SER A 190 -20.46 2.96 7.23
N ARG A 191 -21.64 2.35 7.17
CA ARG A 191 -22.87 3.03 6.74
C ARG A 191 -23.38 3.97 7.84
N MET A 192 -23.41 3.50 9.08
CA MET A 192 -23.89 4.26 10.22
C MET A 192 -23.04 5.49 10.53
N VAL A 193 -21.72 5.41 10.31
CA VAL A 193 -20.84 6.57 10.53
C VAL A 193 -20.72 7.49 9.31
N THR A 194 -21.30 7.13 8.15
CA THR A 194 -21.28 7.96 6.91
C THR A 194 -22.63 8.59 6.55
N ILE A 195 -23.76 8.03 7.00
CA ILE A 195 -25.07 8.56 6.64
C ILE A 195 -25.31 9.92 7.32
N SER A 196 -25.39 10.95 6.48
CA SER A 196 -25.79 12.31 6.83
C SER A 196 -27.05 12.34 7.69
N SER A 197 -27.06 13.26 8.65
CA SER A 197 -27.89 13.46 9.85
C SER A 197 -29.42 13.43 9.74
N LYS A 198 -30.05 12.97 8.65
CA LYS A 198 -31.47 13.25 8.37
C LYS A 198 -32.47 12.09 8.54
N PRO A 199 -32.09 10.79 8.63
CA PRO A 199 -33.06 9.82 9.13
C PRO A 199 -32.46 8.68 9.98
N CYS A 200 -31.63 8.97 11.01
CA CYS A 200 -31.08 7.94 11.91
C CYS A 200 -32.15 7.00 12.48
N ARG A 201 -33.33 7.51 12.85
CA ARG A 201 -34.42 6.69 13.42
C ARG A 201 -35.09 5.78 12.38
N LYS A 202 -35.42 6.30 11.19
CA LYS A 202 -36.10 5.52 10.14
C LYS A 202 -35.19 4.48 9.53
N LEU A 203 -33.92 4.81 9.31
CA LEU A 203 -32.94 3.87 8.77
C LEU A 203 -32.57 2.78 9.77
N TRP A 204 -32.53 3.06 11.08
CA TRP A 204 -32.33 2.02 12.08
C TRP A 204 -33.45 0.97 12.05
N HIS A 205 -34.72 1.39 12.04
CA HIS A 205 -35.83 0.46 11.90
C HIS A 205 -35.78 -0.31 10.58
N VAL A 206 -35.50 0.35 9.44
CA VAL A 206 -35.37 -0.33 8.14
C VAL A 206 -34.18 -1.30 8.10
N LEU A 207 -33.03 -0.95 8.70
CA LEU A 207 -31.84 -1.82 8.73
C LEU A 207 -32.06 -3.04 9.63
N MET A 208 -32.77 -2.90 10.75
CA MET A 208 -33.14 -4.03 11.61
C MET A 208 -34.30 -4.86 11.05
N SER A 209 -35.21 -4.26 10.25
CA SER A 209 -36.30 -4.99 9.58
C SER A 209 -35.84 -5.79 8.35
N LEU A 210 -34.61 -5.58 7.86
CA LEU A 210 -34.02 -6.34 6.74
C LEU A 210 -33.23 -7.58 7.20
N GLU A 211 -33.20 -7.86 8.51
CA GLU A 211 -32.56 -9.05 9.11
C GLU A 211 -33.58 -9.93 9.88
N LEU A 212 -34.85 -9.95 9.46
CA LEU A 212 -35.82 -11.01 9.78
C LEU A 212 -36.27 -11.73 8.51
#